data_AF-A0A539DD77-F1
#
_entry.id   AF-A0A539DD77-F1
#
_cell.length_a   1.000
_cell.length_b   1.000
_cell.length_c   1.000
_cell.angle_alpha   90.00
_cell.angle_beta   90.00
_cell.angle_gamma   90.00
#
_symmetry.space_group_name_H-M   'P 1'
#
loop_
_entity.id
_entity.type
_entity.pdbx_description
1 polymer ?
#
loop_
_entity_poly.entity_id
_entity_poly.type
_entity_poly.pdbx_seq_one_letter_code
_entity_poly.pdbx_strand_id
1 'polypeptide(L)'
;MQHWSLTWRARDHAFEGDAACADADFALYFAGREAAGSHSIFNSLRRLCPHALIMGCSTGTVIDGEELHDDEAVAVAVRLDRATVALARVAVTGQSSFEDGRALATQLRKPGLVGVLVLSDGLNVNGTALVAGLQDILGADIPIGGGMAGDGSAFARTLVCADAPPAERIVAALGFYGDGLTIRLGAAHGWNYFGPTRRITRSDGAVLHEMDGKPALDLYERYLGEEAADLPASALLYPLLVTNPDAPEDEVVRTVLAVDREHRTMTFAGDIPQGWSARLMRGAFDSLAAGAAQAAAEASGAPGEGGLALLISCVGRRLLMGQRAEDEVEAVAGVLSARFRQIGFYSYGEIATQGVAGWCGLHNQTMTIMTLQEAA
;
A
#
# COMPACT_ATOMS: atom_id res chain seq x y z
N MET A 1 -8.84 3.55 -22.32
CA MET A 1 -8.05 4.33 -21.36
C MET A 1 -6.84 4.99 -22.02
N GLN A 2 -6.71 6.31 -21.85
CA GLN A 2 -5.50 7.07 -22.18
C GLN A 2 -4.81 7.50 -20.88
N HIS A 3 -3.47 7.51 -20.87
CA HIS A 3 -2.68 7.97 -19.74
C HIS A 3 -1.58 8.92 -20.20
N TRP A 4 -1.30 9.92 -19.38
CA TRP A 4 -0.22 10.87 -19.59
C TRP A 4 0.69 10.87 -18.38
N SER A 5 1.97 10.63 -18.64
CA SER A 5 3.03 10.70 -17.63
C SER A 5 3.47 12.14 -17.48
N LEU A 6 3.49 12.61 -16.23
CA LEU A 6 3.89 13.96 -15.90
C LEU A 6 5.20 13.87 -15.11
N THR A 7 6.24 14.50 -15.64
CA THR A 7 7.55 14.54 -14.99
C THR A 7 7.63 15.78 -14.12
N TRP A 8 7.95 15.61 -12.85
CA TRP A 8 8.19 16.74 -11.96
C TRP A 8 9.57 17.33 -12.20
N ARG A 9 9.65 18.66 -12.24
CA ARG A 9 10.93 19.38 -12.25
C ARG A 9 11.17 20.02 -10.90
N ALA A 10 12.14 19.49 -10.17
CA ALA A 10 12.53 20.01 -8.85
C ALA A 10 12.88 21.51 -8.89
N ARG A 11 13.58 21.95 -9.93
CA ARG A 11 13.97 23.36 -10.13
C ARG A 11 12.76 24.29 -10.23
N ASP A 12 11.72 23.84 -10.91
CA ASP A 12 10.54 24.66 -11.24
C ASP A 12 9.38 24.42 -10.25
N HIS A 13 9.57 23.47 -9.33
CA HIS A 13 8.57 22.99 -8.38
C HIS A 13 7.22 22.64 -9.03
N ALA A 14 7.26 22.19 -10.28
CA ALA A 14 6.08 22.00 -11.12
C ALA A 14 6.18 20.71 -11.94
N PHE A 15 5.03 20.14 -12.27
CA PHE A 15 4.93 19.11 -13.28
C PHE A 15 4.98 19.73 -14.67
N GLU A 16 5.68 19.04 -15.58
CA GLU A 16 5.57 19.27 -17.01
C GLU A 16 4.96 18.04 -17.69
N GLY A 17 4.16 18.29 -18.72
CA GLY A 17 3.53 17.23 -19.50
C GLY A 17 2.76 17.79 -20.68
N ASP A 18 2.27 16.88 -21.52
CA ASP A 18 1.51 17.23 -22.73
C ASP A 18 0.23 18.00 -22.38
N ALA A 19 -0.12 19.00 -23.19
CA ALA A 19 -1.31 19.84 -23.01
C ALA A 19 -2.63 19.04 -23.09
N ALA A 20 -2.56 17.77 -23.53
CA ALA A 20 -3.66 16.84 -23.65
C ALA A 20 -4.23 16.30 -22.31
N CYS A 21 -3.57 16.55 -21.17
CA CYS A 21 -4.08 16.09 -19.86
C CYS A 21 -5.27 16.90 -19.31
N ALA A 22 -5.71 17.94 -20.01
CA ALA A 22 -6.86 18.75 -19.61
C ALA A 22 -8.18 17.95 -19.52
N ASP A 23 -8.29 16.88 -20.32
CA ASP A 23 -9.47 15.99 -20.39
C ASP A 23 -9.34 14.76 -19.46
N ALA A 24 -8.39 14.74 -18.53
CA ALA A 24 -8.24 13.63 -17.59
C ALA A 24 -9.39 13.59 -16.56
N ASP A 25 -9.86 12.39 -16.22
CA ASP A 25 -10.88 12.16 -15.20
C ASP A 25 -10.28 12.15 -13.79
N PHE A 26 -9.06 11.61 -13.66
CA PHE A 26 -8.31 11.65 -12.41
C PHE A 26 -6.81 11.77 -12.65
N ALA A 27 -6.09 12.25 -11.64
CA ALA A 27 -4.64 12.27 -11.59
C ALA A 27 -4.16 11.69 -10.26
N LEU A 28 -3.17 10.80 -10.33
CA LEU A 28 -2.46 10.27 -9.17
C LEU A 28 -1.08 10.90 -9.09
N TYR A 29 -0.62 11.21 -7.88
CA TYR A 29 0.78 11.59 -7.67
C TYR A 29 1.35 10.99 -6.37
N PHE A 30 2.66 10.76 -6.40
CA PHE A 30 3.44 10.36 -5.24
C PHE A 30 4.67 11.26 -5.18
N ALA A 31 5.05 11.69 -3.98
CA ALA A 31 6.14 12.63 -3.84
C ALA A 31 6.87 12.46 -2.51
N GLY A 32 8.18 12.73 -2.51
CA GLY A 32 8.94 12.94 -1.29
C GLY A 32 8.25 13.94 -0.36
N ARG A 33 8.30 13.72 0.96
CA ARG A 33 7.54 14.52 1.96
C ARG A 33 7.67 16.03 1.77
N GLU A 34 8.88 16.55 1.54
CA GLU A 34 9.12 17.99 1.35
C GLU A 34 8.40 18.52 0.10
N ALA A 35 8.51 17.81 -1.01
CA ALA A 35 7.84 18.16 -2.26
C ALA A 35 6.31 18.05 -2.11
N ALA A 36 5.82 16.99 -1.45
CA ALA A 36 4.41 16.79 -1.13
C ALA A 36 3.85 17.89 -0.23
N GLY A 37 4.64 18.41 0.72
CA GLY A 37 4.26 19.52 1.58
C GLY A 37 4.14 20.86 0.86
N SER A 38 4.74 20.99 -0.32
CA SER A 38 4.56 22.16 -1.16
C SER A 38 3.19 22.12 -1.84
N HIS A 39 2.41 23.20 -1.68
CA HIS A 39 1.19 23.40 -2.49
C HIS A 39 1.49 23.46 -4.00
N SER A 40 2.75 23.58 -4.41
CA SER A 40 3.14 23.66 -5.82
C SER A 40 2.80 22.40 -6.61
N ILE A 41 2.89 21.20 -6.00
CA ILE A 41 2.52 19.95 -6.67
C ILE A 41 1.03 19.98 -7.05
N PHE A 42 0.17 20.15 -6.04
CA PHE A 42 -1.28 20.21 -6.25
C PHE A 42 -1.67 21.34 -7.22
N ASN A 43 -1.13 22.53 -7.03
CA ASN A 43 -1.44 23.68 -7.88
C ASN A 43 -0.99 23.46 -9.34
N SER A 44 0.14 22.77 -9.57
CA SER A 44 0.61 22.46 -10.91
C SER A 44 -0.26 21.42 -11.59
N LEU A 45 -0.62 20.34 -10.89
CA LEU A 45 -1.54 19.33 -11.40
C LEU A 45 -2.92 19.93 -11.69
N ARG A 46 -3.46 20.78 -10.80
CA ARG A 46 -4.73 21.47 -11.04
C ARG A 46 -4.69 22.40 -12.26
N ARG A 47 -3.55 23.03 -12.56
CA ARG A 47 -3.42 23.86 -13.78
C ARG A 47 -3.39 23.01 -15.05
N LEU A 48 -2.70 21.87 -15.01
CA LEU A 48 -2.56 20.95 -16.15
C LEU A 48 -3.86 20.15 -16.40
N CYS A 49 -4.48 19.67 -15.34
CA CYS A 49 -5.66 18.81 -15.34
C CYS A 49 -6.81 19.51 -14.55
N PRO A 50 -7.41 20.59 -15.07
CA PRO A 50 -8.36 21.41 -14.33
C PRO A 50 -9.61 20.66 -13.87
N HIS A 51 -10.04 19.65 -14.62
CA HIS A 51 -11.26 18.88 -14.37
C HIS A 51 -11.03 17.54 -13.67
N ALA A 52 -9.78 17.08 -13.58
CA ALA A 52 -9.45 15.80 -12.97
C ALA A 52 -9.67 15.83 -11.45
N LEU A 53 -10.12 14.71 -10.90
CA LEU A 53 -10.01 14.42 -9.48
C LEU A 53 -8.55 14.14 -9.13
N ILE A 54 -7.96 14.92 -8.23
CA ILE A 54 -6.54 14.75 -7.87
C ILE A 54 -6.44 13.97 -6.56
N MET A 55 -5.72 12.86 -6.57
CA MET A 55 -5.41 12.10 -5.36
C MET A 55 -3.90 11.79 -5.31
N GLY A 56 -3.31 11.78 -4.13
CA GLY A 56 -1.90 11.47 -3.99
C GLY A 56 -1.43 11.45 -2.55
N CYS A 57 -0.19 11.04 -2.31
CA CYS A 57 0.35 11.00 -0.97
C CYS A 57 1.86 11.27 -0.91
N SER A 58 2.33 11.57 0.30
CA SER A 58 3.76 11.57 0.59
C SER A 58 4.32 10.15 0.62
N THR A 59 5.61 10.04 0.31
CA THR A 59 6.42 8.82 0.43
C THR A 59 7.88 9.20 0.74
N GLY A 60 8.71 8.21 1.03
CA GLY A 60 10.17 8.35 1.03
C GLY A 60 10.84 7.97 -0.30
N THR A 61 10.16 7.14 -1.11
CA THR A 61 10.65 6.71 -2.43
C THR A 61 9.45 6.56 -3.37
N VAL A 62 9.53 7.14 -4.55
CA VAL A 62 8.57 6.99 -5.64
C VAL A 62 9.08 5.96 -6.66
N ILE A 63 8.14 5.31 -7.35
CA ILE A 63 8.42 4.36 -8.43
C ILE A 63 7.96 5.00 -9.74
N ASP A 64 8.85 5.10 -10.72
CA ASP A 64 8.53 5.48 -12.10
C ASP A 64 9.05 4.44 -13.10
N GLY A 65 8.18 3.57 -13.60
CA GLY A 65 8.63 2.46 -14.43
C GLY A 65 9.56 1.52 -13.65
N GLU A 66 10.78 1.40 -14.14
CA GLU A 66 11.87 0.60 -13.55
C GLU A 66 12.80 1.45 -12.67
N GLU A 67 12.52 2.74 -12.50
CA GLU A 67 13.35 3.67 -11.72
C GLU A 67 12.75 4.00 -10.36
N LEU A 68 13.64 4.23 -9.38
CA LEU A 68 13.30 4.65 -8.02
C LEU A 68 13.89 6.04 -7.74
N HIS A 69 13.09 6.93 -7.14
CA HIS A 69 13.54 8.27 -6.78
C HIS A 69 13.15 8.61 -5.34
N ASP A 70 14.09 9.12 -4.54
CA ASP A 70 13.85 9.45 -3.12
C ASP A 70 13.40 10.92 -2.91
N ASP A 71 13.88 11.83 -3.75
CA ASP A 71 13.68 13.28 -3.60
C ASP A 71 12.81 13.91 -4.72
N GLU A 72 12.02 13.09 -5.40
CA GLU A 72 11.23 13.52 -6.55
C GLU A 72 9.72 13.31 -6.36
N ALA A 73 8.96 13.76 -7.36
CA ALA A 73 7.55 13.53 -7.47
C ALA A 73 7.22 12.95 -8.84
N VAL A 74 6.29 12.01 -8.87
CA VAL A 74 5.80 11.38 -10.10
C VAL A 74 4.30 11.54 -10.14
N ALA A 75 3.75 11.75 -11.33
CA ALA A 75 2.31 11.79 -11.50
C ALA A 75 1.87 11.15 -12.82
N VAL A 76 0.65 10.63 -12.79
CA VAL A 76 -0.06 10.12 -13.96
C VAL A 76 -1.44 10.74 -14.00
N ALA A 77 -1.81 11.28 -15.16
CA ALA A 77 -3.18 11.69 -15.45
C ALA A 77 -3.84 10.63 -16.33
N VAL A 78 -5.09 10.29 -16.05
CA VAL A 78 -5.80 9.21 -16.72
C VAL A 78 -7.16 9.70 -17.20
N ARG A 79 -7.47 9.39 -18.46
CA ARG A 79 -8.82 9.50 -19.01
C ARG A 79 -9.39 8.10 -19.26
N LEU A 80 -10.59 7.89 -18.76
CA LEU A 80 -11.42 6.73 -18.96
C LEU A 80 -12.32 6.94 -20.18
N ASP A 81 -12.47 5.92 -21.01
CA ASP A 81 -13.30 6.00 -22.21
C ASP A 81 -14.76 5.55 -21.94
N ARG A 82 -14.97 4.63 -20.99
CA ARG A 82 -16.29 4.04 -20.67
C ARG A 82 -16.62 4.07 -19.18
N ALA A 83 -15.61 4.06 -18.32
CA ALA A 83 -15.78 4.08 -16.88
C ALA A 83 -15.85 5.50 -16.31
N THR A 84 -16.29 5.62 -15.06
CA THR A 84 -16.30 6.88 -14.31
C THR A 84 -15.66 6.69 -12.94
N VAL A 85 -15.30 7.80 -12.30
CA VAL A 85 -14.66 7.82 -10.98
C VAL A 85 -15.37 8.75 -10.02
N ALA A 86 -15.31 8.43 -8.73
CA ALA A 86 -15.73 9.33 -7.66
C ALA A 86 -14.67 9.35 -6.56
N LEU A 87 -14.41 10.53 -6.01
CA LEU A 87 -13.52 10.70 -4.87
C LEU A 87 -14.33 10.79 -3.58
N ALA A 88 -13.91 10.02 -2.59
CA ALA A 88 -14.34 10.14 -1.20
C ALA A 88 -13.15 10.57 -0.33
N ARG A 89 -13.45 11.27 0.76
CA ARG A 89 -12.43 11.61 1.77
C ARG A 89 -13.03 11.69 3.15
N VAL A 90 -12.19 11.44 4.16
CA VAL A 90 -12.51 11.64 5.58
C VAL A 90 -11.30 12.27 6.28
N ALA A 91 -11.58 13.09 7.29
CA ALA A 91 -10.55 13.64 8.17
C ALA A 91 -10.48 12.80 9.46
N VAL A 92 -9.28 12.41 9.85
CA VAL A 92 -9.03 11.56 11.03
C VAL A 92 -9.12 12.42 12.28
N THR A 93 -10.30 12.45 12.88
CA THR A 93 -10.63 13.33 14.02
C THR A 93 -10.55 12.63 15.38
N GLY A 94 -10.01 11.40 15.43
CA GLY A 94 -9.91 10.59 16.65
C GLY A 94 -11.09 9.63 16.88
N GLN A 95 -12.01 9.53 15.92
CA GLN A 95 -12.89 8.37 15.80
C GLN A 95 -12.06 7.12 15.46
N SER A 96 -12.62 5.93 15.64
CA SER A 96 -11.91 4.70 15.26
C SER A 96 -11.74 4.62 13.74
N SER A 97 -10.60 4.13 13.27
CA SER A 97 -10.34 3.96 11.83
C SER A 97 -11.36 3.07 11.12
N PHE A 98 -12.04 2.18 11.86
CA PHE A 98 -13.19 1.42 11.35
C PHE A 98 -14.35 2.32 10.89
N GLU A 99 -14.71 3.32 11.69
CA GLU A 99 -15.75 4.29 11.32
C GLU A 99 -15.30 5.21 10.18
N ASP A 100 -14.02 5.59 10.14
CA ASP A 100 -13.46 6.31 8.99
C ASP A 100 -13.61 5.47 7.69
N GLY A 101 -13.33 4.17 7.76
CA GLY A 101 -13.51 3.22 6.65
C GLY A 101 -14.97 3.11 6.21
N ARG A 102 -15.91 2.97 7.16
CA ARG A 102 -17.35 2.94 6.86
C ARG A 102 -17.82 4.23 6.21
N ALA A 103 -17.39 5.38 6.73
CA ALA A 103 -17.75 6.69 6.21
C ALA A 103 -17.23 6.90 4.78
N LEU A 104 -16.00 6.44 4.49
CA LEU A 104 -15.41 6.49 3.15
C LEU A 104 -16.17 5.57 2.18
N ALA A 105 -16.42 4.32 2.57
CA ALA A 105 -17.19 3.37 1.76
C ALA A 105 -18.63 3.84 1.50
N THR A 106 -19.29 4.46 2.47
CA THR A 106 -20.66 4.98 2.31
C THR A 106 -20.74 6.06 1.23
N GLN A 107 -19.71 6.90 1.10
CA GLN A 107 -19.64 7.92 0.03
C GLN A 107 -19.49 7.30 -1.37
N LEU A 108 -18.81 6.14 -1.46
CA LEU A 108 -18.54 5.42 -2.71
C LEU A 108 -19.60 4.37 -3.07
N ARG A 109 -20.40 3.92 -2.11
CA ARG A 109 -21.37 2.84 -2.36
C ARG A 109 -22.51 3.30 -3.26
N LYS A 110 -22.38 3.03 -4.57
CA LYS A 110 -23.38 3.31 -5.60
C LYS A 110 -23.38 2.18 -6.65
N PRO A 111 -24.47 1.98 -7.41
CA PRO A 111 -24.52 0.98 -8.46
C PRO A 111 -23.37 1.13 -9.46
N GLY A 112 -22.79 0.00 -9.87
CA GLY A 112 -21.73 -0.06 -10.86
C GLY A 112 -20.31 0.12 -10.30
N LEU A 113 -20.13 0.25 -8.97
CA LEU A 113 -18.80 0.24 -8.35
C LEU A 113 -18.10 -1.10 -8.64
N VAL A 114 -16.89 -1.05 -9.19
CA VAL A 114 -16.10 -2.23 -9.56
C VAL A 114 -14.75 -2.32 -8.85
N GLY A 115 -14.37 -1.30 -8.08
CA GLY A 115 -13.19 -1.34 -7.23
C GLY A 115 -12.86 0.00 -6.58
N VAL A 116 -11.95 -0.03 -5.62
CA VAL A 116 -11.56 1.15 -4.82
C VAL A 116 -10.05 1.20 -4.67
N LEU A 117 -9.47 2.39 -4.92
CA LEU A 117 -8.09 2.73 -4.56
C LEU A 117 -8.09 3.63 -3.33
N VAL A 118 -7.36 3.25 -2.28
CA VAL A 118 -7.29 3.98 -1.00
C VAL A 118 -5.89 4.53 -0.76
N LEU A 119 -5.79 5.82 -0.38
CA LEU A 119 -4.58 6.39 0.20
C LEU A 119 -4.90 6.91 1.59
N SER A 120 -4.18 6.42 2.60
CA SER A 120 -4.42 6.74 4.01
C SER A 120 -3.24 7.47 4.62
N ASP A 121 -3.49 8.33 5.61
CA ASP A 121 -2.48 8.74 6.58
C ASP A 121 -1.80 7.51 7.18
N GLY A 122 -0.47 7.53 7.26
CA GLY A 122 0.33 6.37 7.65
C GLY A 122 0.67 6.27 9.12
N LEU A 123 0.36 7.31 9.91
CA LEU A 123 0.80 7.44 11.30
C LEU A 123 -0.37 7.45 12.30
N ASN A 124 -1.53 7.93 11.88
CA ASN A 124 -2.67 8.22 12.75
C ASN A 124 -3.86 7.27 12.50
N VAL A 125 -3.72 6.30 11.60
CA VAL A 125 -4.78 5.39 11.19
C VAL A 125 -4.36 3.95 11.47
N ASN A 126 -5.23 3.19 12.13
CA ASN A 126 -5.11 1.74 12.14
C ASN A 126 -5.63 1.20 10.80
N GLY A 127 -4.72 0.83 9.91
CA GLY A 127 -5.07 0.33 8.57
C GLY A 127 -5.87 -0.98 8.59
N THR A 128 -5.71 -1.84 9.61
CA THR A 128 -6.51 -3.07 9.73
C THR A 128 -7.98 -2.73 10.00
N ALA A 129 -8.22 -1.84 10.95
CA ALA A 129 -9.56 -1.35 11.25
C ALA A 129 -10.17 -0.57 10.08
N LEU A 130 -9.38 0.27 9.38
CA LEU A 130 -9.84 1.00 8.19
C LEU A 130 -10.38 0.05 7.11
N VAL A 131 -9.62 -0.98 6.76
CA VAL A 131 -10.01 -1.95 5.74
C VAL A 131 -11.24 -2.74 6.16
N ALA A 132 -11.32 -3.17 7.42
CA ALA A 132 -12.51 -3.82 7.95
C ALA A 132 -13.76 -2.92 7.84
N GLY A 133 -13.63 -1.61 8.09
CA GLY A 133 -14.71 -0.65 7.94
C GLY A 133 -15.16 -0.44 6.49
N LEU A 134 -14.22 -0.48 5.54
CA LEU A 134 -14.53 -0.44 4.11
C LEU A 134 -15.31 -1.69 3.69
N GLN A 135 -14.84 -2.87 4.08
CA GLN A 135 -15.47 -4.15 3.72
C GLN A 135 -16.84 -4.33 4.37
N ASP A 136 -17.09 -3.79 5.57
CA ASP A 136 -18.42 -3.81 6.23
C ASP A 136 -19.52 -3.18 5.36
N ILE A 137 -19.17 -2.17 4.55
CA ILE A 137 -20.13 -1.44 3.70
C ILE A 137 -20.11 -1.92 2.26
N LEU A 138 -18.93 -2.22 1.70
CA LEU A 138 -18.77 -2.59 0.29
C LEU A 138 -18.95 -4.08 0.02
N GLY A 139 -18.78 -4.93 1.04
CA GLY A 139 -18.72 -6.38 0.90
C GLY A 139 -17.36 -6.88 0.38
N ALA A 140 -17.21 -8.20 0.25
CA ALA A 140 -15.98 -8.86 -0.19
C ALA A 140 -15.81 -8.90 -1.73
N ASP A 141 -16.87 -8.59 -2.48
CA ASP A 141 -16.88 -8.66 -3.95
C ASP A 141 -16.23 -7.44 -4.61
N ILE A 142 -16.05 -6.35 -3.87
CA ILE A 142 -15.44 -5.13 -4.39
C ILE A 142 -13.94 -5.16 -4.07
N PRO A 143 -13.05 -5.24 -5.08
CA PRO A 143 -11.61 -5.20 -4.84
C PRO A 143 -11.19 -3.84 -4.30
N ILE A 144 -10.44 -3.87 -3.21
CA ILE A 144 -9.85 -2.70 -2.55
C ILE A 144 -8.34 -2.84 -2.64
N GLY A 145 -7.68 -1.86 -3.26
CA GLY A 145 -6.23 -1.70 -3.31
C GLY A 145 -5.81 -0.36 -2.71
N GLY A 146 -4.54 -0.20 -2.38
CA GLY A 146 -4.05 1.06 -1.85
C GLY A 146 -2.84 0.97 -0.93
N GLY A 147 -2.56 2.06 -0.24
CA GLY A 147 -1.42 2.11 0.66
C GLY A 147 -1.50 3.26 1.66
N MET A 148 -0.71 3.11 2.71
CA MET A 148 -0.51 4.11 3.73
C MET A 148 0.65 5.03 3.33
N ALA A 149 0.39 6.35 3.32
CA ALA A 149 1.37 7.39 3.06
C ALA A 149 2.57 7.26 3.99
N GLY A 150 3.76 7.65 3.52
CA GLY A 150 4.99 7.58 4.31
C GLY A 150 5.84 8.84 4.18
N ASP A 151 6.92 8.89 4.94
CA ASP A 151 8.01 9.86 4.80
C ASP A 151 9.40 9.20 4.94
N GLY A 152 9.53 8.01 4.33
CA GLY A 152 10.77 7.22 4.37
C GLY A 152 11.00 6.60 5.74
N SER A 153 12.21 6.68 6.27
CA SER A 153 12.52 6.18 7.62
C SER A 153 12.21 7.17 8.74
N ALA A 154 11.62 8.34 8.44
CA ALA A 154 11.40 9.39 9.43
C ALA A 154 10.21 9.11 10.37
N PHE A 155 9.14 8.48 9.87
CA PHE A 155 7.89 8.21 10.60
C PHE A 155 7.35 9.42 11.35
N ALA A 156 7.49 10.61 10.76
CA ALA A 156 7.26 11.87 11.46
C ALA A 156 6.01 12.58 10.98
N ARG A 157 5.78 12.62 9.66
CA ARG A 157 4.70 13.39 9.06
C ARG A 157 4.28 12.84 7.70
N THR A 158 3.03 12.44 7.59
CA THR A 158 2.44 11.90 6.35
C THR A 158 1.38 12.84 5.79
N LEU A 159 1.32 12.95 4.46
CA LEU A 159 0.38 13.83 3.78
C LEU A 159 -0.44 13.05 2.75
N VAL A 160 -1.75 13.35 2.70
CA VAL A 160 -2.65 12.82 1.66
C VAL A 160 -3.37 13.98 0.99
N CYS A 161 -3.44 13.94 -0.33
CA CYS A 161 -4.21 14.85 -1.16
C CYS A 161 -5.50 14.18 -1.62
N ALA A 162 -6.60 14.92 -1.51
CA ALA A 162 -7.92 14.52 -1.96
C ALA A 162 -8.65 15.74 -2.53
N ASP A 163 -8.36 16.05 -3.79
CA ASP A 163 -8.87 17.18 -4.58
C ASP A 163 -8.68 18.55 -3.93
N ALA A 164 -7.72 18.64 -3.03
CA ALA A 164 -7.37 19.82 -2.25
C ALA A 164 -5.88 19.76 -1.91
N PRO A 165 -5.25 20.87 -1.51
CA PRO A 165 -3.86 20.84 -1.04
C PRO A 165 -3.66 19.72 0.01
N PRO A 166 -2.54 18.98 -0.08
CA PRO A 166 -2.28 17.83 0.79
C PRO A 166 -2.25 18.23 2.26
N ALA A 167 -2.80 17.37 3.12
CA ALA A 167 -2.88 17.59 4.55
C ALA A 167 -2.61 16.29 5.33
N GLU A 168 -2.25 16.45 6.61
CA GLU A 168 -2.12 15.36 7.56
C GLU A 168 -3.50 14.87 7.98
N ARG A 169 -3.58 13.62 8.49
CA ARG A 169 -4.82 13.08 9.08
C ARG A 169 -5.97 13.05 8.08
N ILE A 170 -5.67 12.66 6.85
CA ILE A 170 -6.65 12.47 5.77
C ILE A 170 -6.60 11.02 5.29
N VAL A 171 -7.77 10.45 5.04
CA VAL A 171 -7.92 9.23 4.24
C VAL A 171 -8.75 9.56 3.01
N ALA A 172 -8.28 9.13 1.85
CA ALA A 172 -8.89 9.38 0.55
C ALA A 172 -9.11 8.07 -0.18
N ALA A 173 -10.16 8.01 -0.99
CA ALA A 173 -10.36 6.88 -1.88
C ALA A 173 -10.99 7.30 -3.21
N LEU A 174 -10.51 6.71 -4.30
CA LEU A 174 -11.16 6.73 -5.59
C LEU A 174 -11.98 5.45 -5.75
N GLY A 175 -13.29 5.59 -5.94
CA GLY A 175 -14.16 4.51 -6.41
C GLY A 175 -14.23 4.55 -7.94
N PHE A 176 -14.10 3.38 -8.56
CA PHE A 176 -14.20 3.21 -10.00
C PHE A 176 -15.50 2.52 -10.39
N TYR A 177 -16.16 3.00 -11.45
CA TYR A 177 -17.48 2.53 -11.85
C TYR A 177 -17.56 2.21 -13.34
N GLY A 178 -18.24 1.11 -13.67
CA GLY A 178 -18.50 0.68 -15.04
C GLY A 178 -17.96 -0.72 -15.34
N ASP A 179 -18.72 -1.48 -16.12
CA ASP A 179 -18.42 -2.86 -16.52
C ASP A 179 -17.29 -2.97 -17.55
N GLY A 180 -16.98 -1.88 -18.25
CA GLY A 180 -15.86 -1.78 -19.17
C GLY A 180 -14.48 -1.67 -18.51
N LEU A 181 -14.42 -1.49 -17.18
CA LEU A 181 -13.17 -1.40 -16.41
C LEU A 181 -12.92 -2.69 -15.64
N THR A 182 -11.75 -3.28 -15.86
CA THR A 182 -11.24 -4.40 -15.09
C THR A 182 -10.18 -3.89 -14.12
N ILE A 183 -10.34 -4.26 -12.85
CA ILE A 183 -9.35 -4.05 -11.79
C ILE A 183 -8.84 -5.41 -11.35
N ARG A 184 -7.52 -5.56 -11.28
CA ARG A 184 -6.87 -6.76 -10.72
C ARG A 184 -5.90 -6.36 -9.63
N LEU A 185 -5.78 -7.23 -8.65
CA LEU A 185 -4.89 -7.07 -7.52
C LEU A 185 -3.98 -8.29 -7.44
N GLY A 186 -2.73 -8.04 -7.11
CA GLY A 186 -1.75 -9.05 -6.76
C GLY A 186 -0.99 -8.62 -5.53
N ALA A 187 -0.67 -9.57 -4.66
CA ALA A 187 -0.02 -9.29 -3.39
C ALA A 187 0.89 -10.46 -3.02
N ALA A 188 2.19 -10.21 -3.01
CA ALA A 188 3.15 -11.25 -2.68
C ALA A 188 4.36 -10.70 -1.94
N HIS A 189 4.81 -11.50 -0.97
CA HIS A 189 5.76 -11.04 0.05
C HIS A 189 7.18 -11.60 -0.18
N GLY A 190 7.35 -12.75 -0.83
CA GLY A 190 8.68 -13.33 -1.16
C GLY A 190 9.51 -13.86 0.02
N TRP A 191 9.08 -13.63 1.26
CA TRP A 191 9.67 -14.23 2.47
C TRP A 191 9.57 -15.76 2.55
N ASN A 192 10.58 -16.38 3.17
CA ASN A 192 10.62 -17.82 3.44
C ASN A 192 10.21 -18.11 4.88
N TYR A 193 9.53 -19.22 5.11
CA TYR A 193 9.14 -19.64 6.46
C TYR A 193 10.33 -20.05 7.31
N PHE A 194 10.36 -19.61 8.56
CA PHE A 194 11.42 -19.90 9.51
C PHE A 194 10.84 -20.36 10.86
N GLY A 195 11.23 -21.56 11.30
CA GLY A 195 10.80 -22.09 12.59
C GLY A 195 9.35 -22.63 12.62
N PRO A 196 8.84 -22.95 13.82
CA PRO A 196 7.52 -23.57 14.00
C PRO A 196 6.39 -22.54 13.94
N THR A 197 5.21 -23.01 13.55
CA THR A 197 3.95 -22.27 13.70
C THR A 197 3.53 -22.26 15.18
N ARG A 198 3.17 -21.09 15.70
CA ARG A 198 2.81 -20.82 17.10
C ARG A 198 1.38 -20.28 17.15
N ARG A 199 0.64 -20.54 18.23
CA ARG A 199 -0.68 -19.94 18.48
C ARG A 199 -0.50 -18.60 19.17
N ILE A 200 -1.14 -17.55 18.67
CA ILE A 200 -1.26 -16.27 19.39
C ILE A 200 -2.26 -16.47 20.53
N THR A 201 -1.77 -16.52 21.77
CA THR A 201 -2.62 -16.78 22.95
C THR A 201 -3.10 -15.51 23.62
N ARG A 202 -2.37 -14.39 23.49
CA ARG A 202 -2.78 -13.09 24.02
C ARG A 202 -2.23 -11.93 23.18
N SER A 203 -3.13 -11.05 22.74
CA SER A 203 -2.80 -9.80 22.04
C SER A 203 -3.85 -8.72 22.32
N ASP A 204 -3.49 -7.46 22.10
CA ASP A 204 -4.38 -6.30 22.17
C ASP A 204 -4.05 -5.36 21.01
N GLY A 205 -4.94 -5.32 20.01
CA GLY A 205 -4.68 -4.64 18.73
C GLY A 205 -3.36 -5.10 18.10
N ALA A 206 -2.44 -4.15 17.91
CA ALA A 206 -1.10 -4.39 17.36
C ALA A 206 -0.06 -4.89 18.37
N VAL A 207 -0.42 -5.00 19.66
CA VAL A 207 0.50 -5.43 20.72
C VAL A 207 0.35 -6.94 20.95
N LEU A 208 1.40 -7.69 20.64
CA LEU A 208 1.50 -9.11 20.90
C LEU A 208 2.12 -9.35 22.28
N HIS A 209 1.36 -9.99 23.17
CA HIS A 209 1.82 -10.33 24.50
C HIS A 209 2.35 -11.77 24.57
N GLU A 210 1.60 -12.73 24.03
CA GLU A 210 1.91 -14.14 24.21
C GLU A 210 1.69 -15.00 22.96
N MET A 211 2.60 -15.95 22.78
CA MET A 211 2.44 -17.08 21.87
C MET A 211 2.66 -18.40 22.62
N ASP A 212 1.79 -19.38 22.40
CA ASP A 212 1.75 -20.66 23.11
C ASP A 212 1.82 -20.52 24.65
N GLY A 213 1.15 -19.49 25.20
CA GLY A 213 1.14 -19.20 26.64
C GLY A 213 2.48 -18.72 27.21
N LYS A 214 3.39 -18.25 26.36
CA LYS A 214 4.69 -17.68 26.74
C LYS A 214 4.83 -16.26 26.21
N PRO A 215 5.60 -15.39 26.89
CA PRO A 215 5.84 -14.04 26.41
C PRO A 215 6.40 -14.07 24.99
N ALA A 216 5.81 -13.29 24.09
CA ALA A 216 6.16 -13.31 22.68
C ALA A 216 7.61 -12.87 22.45
N LEU A 217 8.05 -11.85 23.19
CA LEU A 217 9.43 -11.34 23.08
C LEU A 217 10.47 -12.39 23.52
N ASP A 218 10.19 -13.22 24.52
CA ASP A 218 11.08 -14.32 24.95
C ASP A 218 11.34 -15.33 23.84
N LEU A 219 10.27 -15.68 23.12
CA LEU A 219 10.36 -16.62 22.02
C LEU A 219 11.13 -16.01 20.85
N TYR A 220 10.85 -14.73 20.56
CA TYR A 220 11.47 -14.01 19.46
C TYR A 220 12.97 -13.79 19.69
N GLU A 221 13.37 -13.30 20.87
CA GLU A 221 14.78 -13.11 21.24
C GLU A 221 15.56 -14.43 21.19
N ARG A 222 14.92 -15.55 21.60
CA ARG A 222 15.53 -16.88 21.50
C ARG A 222 15.81 -17.29 20.06
N TYR A 223 14.92 -16.94 19.13
CA TYR A 223 15.10 -17.28 17.72
C TYR A 223 16.17 -16.44 17.04
N LEU A 224 16.27 -15.16 17.42
CA LEU A 224 17.27 -14.23 16.86
C LEU A 224 18.66 -14.40 17.50
N GLY A 225 18.76 -14.96 18.70
CA GLY A 225 20.03 -15.15 19.38
C GLY A 225 20.74 -13.81 19.60
N GLU A 226 21.95 -13.66 19.07
CA GLU A 226 22.74 -12.43 19.22
C GLU A 226 22.09 -11.22 18.54
N GLU A 227 21.36 -11.42 17.43
CA GLU A 227 20.67 -10.36 16.68
C GLU A 227 19.52 -9.73 17.50
N ALA A 228 19.12 -10.36 18.61
CA ALA A 228 18.10 -9.85 19.51
C ALA A 228 18.55 -8.59 20.25
N ALA A 229 19.85 -8.31 20.32
CA ALA A 229 20.39 -7.08 20.93
C ALA A 229 19.95 -5.83 20.16
N ASP A 230 19.79 -5.94 18.83
CA ASP A 230 19.49 -4.83 17.92
C ASP A 230 17.99 -4.65 17.65
N LEU A 231 17.12 -5.29 18.44
CA LEU A 231 15.69 -5.09 18.35
C LEU A 231 15.29 -3.64 18.70
N PRO A 232 14.32 -3.04 17.97
CA PRO A 232 13.49 -3.67 16.94
C PRO A 232 14.11 -3.67 15.52
N ALA A 233 15.24 -3.01 15.26
CA ALA A 233 15.77 -2.85 13.91
C ALA A 233 16.09 -4.19 13.23
N SER A 234 16.69 -5.14 13.96
CA SER A 234 16.98 -6.48 13.42
C SER A 234 15.72 -7.26 13.02
N ALA A 235 14.55 -6.95 13.61
CA ALA A 235 13.30 -7.63 13.27
C ALA A 235 12.79 -7.34 11.85
N LEU A 236 13.31 -6.31 11.16
CA LEU A 236 13.03 -6.10 9.73
C LEU A 236 13.42 -7.31 8.87
N LEU A 237 14.42 -8.09 9.31
CA LEU A 237 14.86 -9.32 8.65
C LEU A 237 14.00 -10.56 8.98
N TYR A 238 13.10 -10.45 9.96
CA TYR A 238 12.39 -11.59 10.54
C TYR A 238 10.90 -11.36 10.79
N PRO A 239 10.12 -10.83 9.83
CA PRO A 239 8.71 -10.52 10.10
C PRO A 239 7.90 -11.77 10.46
N LEU A 240 6.71 -11.56 11.04
CA LEU A 240 5.79 -12.65 11.34
C LEU A 240 4.77 -12.82 10.23
N LEU A 241 4.63 -14.04 9.72
CA LEU A 241 3.41 -14.44 9.03
C LEU A 241 2.32 -14.67 10.08
N VAL A 242 1.18 -14.04 9.91
CA VAL A 242 0.00 -14.18 10.76
C VAL A 242 -1.14 -14.73 9.91
N THR A 243 -1.67 -15.87 10.27
CA THR A 243 -2.63 -16.64 9.45
C THR A 243 -3.87 -17.01 10.25
N ASN A 244 -5.04 -16.85 9.63
CA ASN A 244 -6.29 -17.30 10.20
C ASN A 244 -6.36 -18.84 10.18
N PRO A 245 -6.47 -19.52 11.34
CA PRO A 245 -6.53 -20.99 11.37
C PRO A 245 -7.80 -21.56 10.72
N ASP A 246 -8.86 -20.76 10.59
CA ASP A 246 -10.14 -21.19 10.01
C ASP A 246 -10.25 -20.88 8.51
N ALA A 247 -9.40 -19.98 7.99
CA ALA A 247 -9.28 -19.62 6.59
C ALA A 247 -7.79 -19.39 6.26
N PRO A 248 -7.00 -20.46 6.02
CA PRO A 248 -5.55 -20.37 5.87
C PRO A 248 -5.06 -19.46 4.73
N GLU A 249 -5.93 -19.12 3.78
CA GLU A 249 -5.71 -18.12 2.74
C GLU A 249 -5.63 -16.69 3.30
N ASP A 250 -6.31 -16.40 4.41
CA ASP A 250 -6.26 -15.11 5.10
C ASP A 250 -4.97 -15.02 5.90
N GLU A 251 -3.88 -14.69 5.20
CA GLU A 251 -2.57 -14.48 5.78
C GLU A 251 -2.01 -13.10 5.48
N VAL A 252 -1.28 -12.56 6.44
CA VAL A 252 -0.60 -11.28 6.36
C VAL A 252 0.75 -11.33 7.01
N VAL A 253 1.70 -10.61 6.41
CA VAL A 253 3.01 -10.38 7.02
C VAL A 253 2.93 -9.14 7.92
N ARG A 254 3.55 -9.23 9.10
CA ARG A 254 3.54 -8.21 10.15
C ARG A 254 4.96 -7.80 10.54
N THR A 255 5.21 -6.50 10.41
CA THR A 255 6.50 -5.89 10.78
C THR A 255 6.52 -5.51 12.24
N VAL A 256 7.60 -5.83 12.95
CA VAL A 256 7.83 -5.36 14.32
C VAL A 256 8.25 -3.89 14.28
N LEU A 257 7.53 -3.03 14.99
CA LEU A 257 7.84 -1.60 15.12
C LEU A 257 8.56 -1.29 16.43
N ALA A 258 8.20 -1.98 17.51
CA ALA A 258 8.77 -1.77 18.83
C ALA A 258 8.77 -3.05 19.67
N VAL A 259 9.63 -3.08 20.67
CA VAL A 259 9.67 -4.13 21.69
C VAL A 259 9.67 -3.48 23.07
N ASP A 260 9.01 -4.12 24.02
CA ASP A 260 9.02 -3.73 25.42
C ASP A 260 9.68 -4.85 26.22
N ARG A 261 10.89 -4.59 26.75
CA ARG A 261 11.64 -5.59 27.52
C ARG A 261 11.16 -5.70 28.97
N GLU A 262 10.47 -4.69 29.50
CA GLU A 262 9.89 -4.73 30.85
C GLU A 262 8.62 -5.59 30.86
N HIS A 263 7.72 -5.33 29.91
CA HIS A 263 6.45 -6.05 29.78
C HIS A 263 6.54 -7.30 28.87
N ARG A 264 7.68 -7.53 28.23
CA ARG A 264 7.97 -8.67 27.33
C ARG A 264 7.01 -8.77 26.13
N THR A 265 6.62 -7.61 25.59
CA THR A 265 5.69 -7.48 24.46
C THR A 265 6.37 -7.01 23.19
N MET A 266 5.66 -7.18 22.07
CA MET A 266 6.09 -6.70 20.76
C MET A 266 4.95 -5.92 20.10
N THR A 267 5.25 -4.78 19.50
CA THR A 267 4.27 -3.95 18.79
C THR A 267 4.50 -4.06 17.29
N PHE A 268 3.42 -4.30 16.52
CA PHE A 268 3.47 -4.54 15.07
C PHE A 268 2.84 -3.41 14.25
N ALA A 269 3.13 -3.37 12.95
CA ALA A 269 2.56 -2.44 11.97
C ALA A 269 1.17 -2.90 11.46
N GLY A 270 0.28 -3.24 12.40
CA GLY A 270 -1.06 -3.76 12.13
C GLY A 270 -1.51 -4.68 13.26
N ASP A 271 -2.83 -4.97 13.30
CA ASP A 271 -3.37 -5.81 14.36
C ASP A 271 -2.86 -7.24 14.28
N ILE A 272 -2.74 -7.88 15.44
CA ILE A 272 -2.33 -9.27 15.64
C ILE A 272 -3.50 -10.00 16.29
N PRO A 273 -4.38 -10.69 15.52
CA PRO A 273 -5.60 -11.25 16.09
C PRO A 273 -5.32 -12.40 17.07
N GLN A 274 -5.96 -12.36 18.24
CA GLN A 274 -5.85 -13.45 19.21
C GLN A 274 -6.48 -14.73 18.65
N GLY A 275 -5.86 -15.89 18.89
CA GLY A 275 -6.31 -17.19 18.39
C GLY A 275 -5.76 -17.55 17.01
N TRP A 276 -5.24 -16.56 16.27
CA TRP A 276 -4.57 -16.81 15.00
C TRP A 276 -3.22 -17.51 15.19
N SER A 277 -2.66 -17.98 14.08
CA SER A 277 -1.32 -18.58 14.07
C SER A 277 -0.29 -17.53 13.67
N ALA A 278 0.91 -17.63 14.26
CA ALA A 278 2.06 -16.82 13.91
C ALA A 278 3.26 -17.71 13.58
N ARG A 279 4.05 -17.32 12.57
CA ARG A 279 5.28 -18.01 12.20
C ARG A 279 6.34 -16.98 11.80
N LEU A 280 7.56 -17.13 12.32
CA LEU A 280 8.66 -16.29 11.88
C LEU A 280 8.98 -16.54 10.41
N MET A 281 9.44 -15.50 9.75
CA MET A 281 9.92 -15.58 8.38
C MET A 281 11.37 -15.11 8.30
N ARG A 282 12.02 -15.37 7.17
CA ARG A 282 13.33 -14.82 6.82
C ARG A 282 13.40 -14.59 5.32
N GLY A 283 13.96 -13.46 4.92
CA GLY A 283 14.05 -13.05 3.53
C GLY A 283 15.47 -13.18 3.00
N ALA A 284 15.59 -13.46 1.71
CA ALA A 284 16.76 -13.14 0.91
C ALA A 284 16.30 -12.15 -0.16
N PHE A 285 17.16 -11.21 -0.53
CA PHE A 285 16.79 -10.14 -1.47
C PHE A 285 16.26 -10.68 -2.81
N ASP A 286 16.84 -11.76 -3.34
CA ASP A 286 16.36 -12.40 -4.58
C ASP A 286 14.94 -12.96 -4.42
N SER A 287 14.62 -13.51 -3.24
CA SER A 287 13.27 -14.00 -2.94
C SER A 287 12.26 -12.85 -2.80
N LEU A 288 12.70 -11.69 -2.30
CA LEU A 288 11.86 -10.49 -2.25
C LEU A 288 11.53 -10.01 -3.66
N ALA A 289 12.52 -9.85 -4.55
CA ALA A 289 12.29 -9.49 -5.94
C ALA A 289 11.39 -10.50 -6.68
N ALA A 290 11.60 -11.80 -6.45
CA ALA A 290 10.70 -12.84 -6.97
C ALA A 290 9.27 -12.71 -6.43
N GLY A 291 9.10 -12.30 -5.17
CA GLY A 291 7.79 -11.95 -4.61
C GLY A 291 7.13 -10.78 -5.34
N ALA A 292 7.89 -9.74 -5.70
CA ALA A 292 7.35 -8.62 -6.49
C ALA A 292 6.87 -9.08 -7.88
N ALA A 293 7.66 -9.93 -8.57
CA ALA A 293 7.25 -10.56 -9.83
C ALA A 293 5.99 -11.43 -9.69
N GLN A 294 5.84 -12.14 -8.57
CA GLN A 294 4.64 -12.93 -8.29
C GLN A 294 3.40 -12.03 -8.13
N ALA A 295 3.51 -10.91 -7.40
CA ALA A 295 2.43 -9.94 -7.29
C ALA A 295 2.03 -9.39 -8.68
N ALA A 296 3.02 -9.18 -9.55
CA ALA A 296 2.79 -8.73 -10.92
C ALA A 296 2.03 -9.79 -11.75
N ALA A 297 2.39 -11.06 -11.59
CA ALA A 297 1.73 -12.16 -12.27
C ALA A 297 0.26 -12.30 -11.84
N GLU A 298 -0.02 -12.15 -10.54
CA GLU A 298 -1.40 -12.17 -9.99
C GLU A 298 -2.24 -10.98 -10.47
N ALA A 299 -1.63 -9.79 -10.55
CA ALA A 299 -2.29 -8.58 -11.05
C ALA A 299 -2.37 -8.52 -12.59
N SER A 300 -1.71 -9.43 -13.29
CA SER A 300 -1.66 -9.41 -14.76
C SER A 300 -2.97 -9.88 -15.40
N GLY A 301 -3.33 -9.25 -16.52
CA GLY A 301 -4.43 -9.66 -17.38
C GLY A 301 -3.99 -10.63 -18.48
N ALA A 302 -4.72 -10.63 -19.59
CA ALA A 302 -4.32 -11.43 -20.75
C ALA A 302 -3.01 -10.88 -21.37
N PRO A 303 -2.20 -11.74 -22.01
CA PRO A 303 -0.95 -11.31 -22.64
C PRO A 303 -1.17 -10.18 -23.65
N GLY A 304 -0.38 -9.11 -23.53
CA GLY A 304 -0.40 -7.97 -24.46
C GLY A 304 -1.46 -6.92 -24.18
N GLU A 305 -2.23 -7.03 -23.10
CA GLU A 305 -3.05 -5.94 -22.59
C GLU A 305 -2.19 -4.81 -21.98
N GLY A 306 -2.75 -3.61 -21.93
CA GLY A 306 -2.12 -2.44 -21.32
C GLY A 306 -3.07 -1.72 -20.37
N GLY A 307 -2.58 -0.67 -19.74
CA GLY A 307 -3.35 0.08 -18.74
C GLY A 307 -2.45 0.84 -17.78
N LEU A 308 -2.96 1.05 -16.58
CA LEU A 308 -2.19 1.58 -15.45
C LEU A 308 -1.85 0.44 -14.48
N ALA A 309 -0.60 0.37 -14.03
CA ALA A 309 -0.18 -0.51 -12.95
C ALA A 309 0.34 0.36 -11.79
N LEU A 310 -0.36 0.31 -10.67
CA LEU A 310 0.02 1.00 -9.44
C LEU A 310 0.78 0.02 -8.54
N LEU A 311 2.07 0.27 -8.35
CA LEU A 311 2.96 -0.54 -7.53
C LEU A 311 3.07 0.09 -6.14
N ILE A 312 2.77 -0.67 -5.08
CA ILE A 312 2.85 -0.18 -3.70
C ILE A 312 3.65 -1.21 -2.90
N SER A 313 4.85 -0.82 -2.48
CA SER A 313 5.80 -1.68 -1.78
C SER A 313 6.07 -1.18 -0.37
N CYS A 314 6.40 -2.06 0.56
CA CYS A 314 6.64 -1.64 1.94
C CYS A 314 7.97 -0.92 2.09
N VAL A 315 8.00 0.20 2.82
CA VAL A 315 9.23 0.89 3.22
C VAL A 315 10.21 -0.06 3.92
N GLY A 316 9.72 -1.07 4.63
CA GLY A 316 10.56 -2.10 5.25
C GLY A 316 11.41 -2.87 4.24
N ARG A 317 10.89 -3.11 3.02
CA ARG A 317 11.62 -3.74 1.92
C ARG A 317 12.66 -2.78 1.34
N ARG A 318 12.30 -1.50 1.14
CA ARG A 318 13.23 -0.45 0.70
C ARG A 318 14.43 -0.32 1.63
N LEU A 319 14.19 -0.25 2.93
CA LEU A 319 15.23 -0.13 3.95
C LEU A 319 16.14 -1.35 4.00
N LEU A 320 15.55 -2.54 3.82
CA LEU A 320 16.27 -3.79 3.84
C LEU A 320 17.12 -4.02 2.58
N MET A 321 16.57 -3.74 1.40
CA MET A 321 17.21 -4.01 0.11
C MET A 321 18.15 -2.87 -0.32
N GLY A 322 17.96 -1.65 0.19
CA GLY A 322 18.75 -0.49 -0.20
C GLY A 322 18.66 -0.27 -1.71
N GLN A 323 19.80 -0.18 -2.40
CA GLN A 323 19.84 -0.02 -3.87
C GLN A 323 19.25 -1.22 -4.61
N ARG A 324 19.32 -2.43 -4.03
CA ARG A 324 18.73 -3.64 -4.64
C ARG A 324 17.21 -3.61 -4.72
N ALA A 325 16.56 -2.61 -4.14
CA ALA A 325 15.13 -2.38 -4.33
C ALA A 325 14.77 -2.18 -5.82
N GLU A 326 15.72 -1.73 -6.66
CA GLU A 326 15.58 -1.67 -8.12
C GLU A 326 15.27 -3.06 -8.73
N ASP A 327 15.88 -4.13 -8.20
CA ASP A 327 15.61 -5.50 -8.63
C ASP A 327 14.11 -5.86 -8.50
N GLU A 328 13.38 -5.25 -7.56
CA GLU A 328 11.94 -5.50 -7.38
C GLU A 328 11.11 -4.93 -8.54
N VAL A 329 11.40 -3.69 -8.94
CA VAL A 329 10.65 -3.00 -10.00
C VAL A 329 11.04 -3.53 -11.37
N GLU A 330 12.32 -3.89 -11.58
CA GLU A 330 12.76 -4.62 -12.78
C GLU A 330 12.06 -5.98 -12.91
N ALA A 331 11.95 -6.73 -11.80
CA ALA A 331 11.26 -8.03 -11.80
C ALA A 331 9.76 -7.90 -12.13
N VAL A 332 9.11 -6.82 -11.67
CA VAL A 332 7.72 -6.52 -12.04
C VAL A 332 7.61 -6.17 -13.52
N ALA A 333 8.49 -5.31 -14.04
CA ALA A 333 8.51 -4.92 -15.44
C ALA A 333 8.77 -6.09 -16.40
N GLY A 334 9.55 -7.09 -15.96
CA GLY A 334 9.77 -8.33 -16.70
C GLY A 334 8.53 -9.22 -16.82
N VAL A 335 7.51 -9.04 -15.96
CA VAL A 335 6.25 -9.81 -15.96
C VAL A 335 5.12 -9.04 -16.64
N LEU A 336 4.95 -7.75 -16.32
CA LEU A 336 3.90 -6.93 -16.92
C LEU A 336 4.19 -6.63 -18.38
N SER A 337 3.13 -6.48 -19.18
CA SER A 337 3.30 -6.00 -20.56
C SER A 337 3.89 -4.59 -20.56
N ALA A 338 4.81 -4.31 -21.50
CA ALA A 338 5.34 -2.97 -21.75
C ALA A 338 4.26 -1.91 -22.10
N ARG A 339 3.00 -2.32 -22.28
CA ARG A 339 1.84 -1.43 -22.49
C ARG A 339 1.23 -0.92 -21.17
N PHE A 340 1.67 -1.43 -20.02
CA PHE A 340 1.30 -0.85 -18.73
C PHE A 340 2.19 0.34 -18.40
N ARG A 341 1.58 1.47 -18.06
CA ARG A 341 2.30 2.51 -17.34
C ARG A 341 2.42 2.08 -15.89
N GLN A 342 3.65 1.88 -15.44
CA GLN A 342 3.96 1.57 -14.05
C GLN A 342 4.27 2.87 -13.29
N ILE A 343 3.65 3.05 -12.14
CA ILE A 343 3.90 4.15 -11.22
C ILE A 343 3.61 3.66 -9.82
N GLY A 344 4.23 4.24 -8.80
CA GLY A 344 4.05 3.74 -7.46
C GLY A 344 4.81 4.48 -6.38
N PHE A 345 4.80 3.90 -5.19
CA PHE A 345 5.52 4.43 -4.04
C PHE A 345 5.81 3.36 -2.98
N TYR A 346 6.77 3.68 -2.12
CA TYR A 346 7.03 2.90 -0.92
C TYR A 346 6.17 3.38 0.26
N SER A 347 5.35 2.48 0.80
CA SER A 347 4.28 2.74 1.75
C SER A 347 4.63 2.31 3.18
N TYR A 348 3.85 2.79 4.15
CA TYR A 348 3.90 2.32 5.55
C TYR A 348 3.03 1.09 5.81
N GLY A 349 2.32 0.62 4.80
CA GLY A 349 1.47 -0.54 4.84
C GLY A 349 0.62 -0.60 3.59
N GLU A 350 0.53 -1.78 2.98
CA GLU A 350 -0.14 -1.98 1.72
C GLU A 350 -1.58 -2.46 1.96
N ILE A 351 -2.53 -1.98 1.17
CA ILE A 351 -3.92 -2.45 1.22
C ILE A 351 -4.16 -3.23 -0.06
N ALA A 352 -4.53 -4.50 0.08
CA ALA A 352 -4.90 -5.31 -1.06
C ALA A 352 -5.91 -6.39 -0.67
N THR A 353 -6.93 -6.54 -1.51
CA THR A 353 -7.77 -7.73 -1.54
C THR A 353 -6.95 -8.87 -2.13
N GLN A 354 -6.96 -10.03 -1.47
CA GLN A 354 -6.30 -11.20 -2.01
C GLN A 354 -7.15 -11.77 -3.16
N GLY A 355 -6.54 -11.93 -4.33
CA GLY A 355 -7.22 -12.40 -5.55
C GLY A 355 -8.16 -11.36 -6.17
N VAL A 356 -9.19 -11.84 -6.88
CA VAL A 356 -10.14 -10.99 -7.63
C VAL A 356 -11.27 -10.44 -6.73
N ALA A 357 -11.63 -11.19 -5.70
CA ALA A 357 -12.62 -10.87 -4.68
C ALA A 357 -12.30 -11.70 -3.42
N GLY A 358 -12.60 -11.18 -2.23
CA GLY A 358 -12.33 -11.90 -0.99
C GLY A 358 -11.94 -11.01 0.18
N TRP A 359 -11.14 -11.55 1.08
CA TRP A 359 -10.62 -10.83 2.24
C TRP A 359 -9.64 -9.74 1.79
N CYS A 360 -9.79 -8.55 2.37
CA CYS A 360 -8.86 -7.45 2.17
C CYS A 360 -8.10 -7.22 3.47
N GLY A 361 -6.78 -7.18 3.34
CA GLY A 361 -5.87 -7.02 4.46
C GLY A 361 -5.06 -5.74 4.36
N LEU A 362 -4.64 -5.24 5.52
CA LEU A 362 -3.43 -4.45 5.61
C LEU A 362 -2.24 -5.41 5.61
N HIS A 363 -1.34 -5.28 4.65
CA HIS A 363 -0.11 -6.05 4.50
C HIS A 363 1.08 -5.20 4.95
N ASN A 364 2.16 -5.87 5.36
CA ASN A 364 3.46 -5.24 5.53
C ASN A 364 4.51 -6.09 4.81
N GLN A 365 5.69 -5.52 4.53
CA GLN A 365 6.81 -6.26 3.92
C GLN A 365 6.42 -7.00 2.63
N THR A 366 5.42 -6.48 1.95
CA THR A 366 4.75 -7.07 0.78
C THR A 366 4.78 -6.07 -0.35
N MET A 367 4.85 -6.57 -1.59
CA MET A 367 4.56 -5.76 -2.78
C MET A 367 3.10 -6.02 -3.15
N THR A 368 2.33 -4.96 -3.33
CA THR A 368 0.98 -5.03 -3.88
C THR A 368 0.91 -4.28 -5.20
N ILE A 369 0.16 -4.83 -6.15
CA ILE A 369 0.01 -4.25 -7.47
C ILE A 369 -1.47 -4.19 -7.80
N MET A 370 -1.94 -3.00 -8.16
CA MET A 370 -3.28 -2.78 -8.68
C MET A 370 -3.18 -2.41 -10.15
N THR A 371 -3.77 -3.22 -11.04
CA THR A 371 -3.88 -2.89 -12.46
C THR A 371 -5.27 -2.38 -12.79
N LEU A 372 -5.33 -1.36 -13.66
CA LEU A 372 -6.56 -0.79 -14.18
C LEU A 372 -6.53 -0.86 -15.70
N GLN A 373 -7.55 -1.48 -16.29
CA GLN A 373 -7.63 -1.73 -17.73
C GLN A 373 -9.05 -1.47 -18.21
N GLU A 374 -9.22 -0.76 -19.33
CA GLU A 374 -10.50 -0.70 -20.01
C GLU A 374 -10.52 -1.63 -21.21
N ALA A 375 -11.63 -2.35 -21.39
CA ALA A 375 -11.88 -3.12 -22.59
C ALA A 375 -11.82 -2.20 -23.83
N ALA A 376 -11.15 -2.68 -24.88
CA ALA A 376 -11.03 -1.97 -26.15
C ALA A 376 -12.40 -1.61 -26.78
#